data_AF-A0A955WZF0-F1
#
_entry.id   AF-A0A955WZF0-F1
#
_cell.length_a   1.000
_cell.length_b   1.000
_cell.length_c   1.000
_cell.angle_alpha   90.00
_cell.angle_beta   90.00
_cell.angle_gamma   90.00
#
_symmetry.space_group_name_H-M   'P 1'
#
loop_
_entity.id
_entity.type
_entity.pdbx_description
1 polymer ?
#
loop_
_entity_poly.entity_id
_entity_poly.type
_entity_poly.pdbx_seq_one_letter_code
_entity_poly.pdbx_strand_id
1 'polypeptide(L)'
;MRLNHSLLFTTGIVLLPAVASAAPDLFGREGLYDMTGDPRVEQLRPELDYITGKVPTYAERLGRVGAATVEVRPNYVYVEDNDNSFPIPFRSGNDLQTAANVALRELYRVLPDEFVFVYMFTSFNTNIGAFFYAPEANDTWGINAQGIFDSNGPSPREGFVFMNDWKSFEEIFGSGPGAAGQARSVFNQEAGHRWGSFVTTGPDGNGAGADVLLGRDDAHWSYFMHTGGSPMEGNNWRDNQDGTFTTVTGFNNWHYSDLDLYLMGLLPMNEVEPFFVITNPDVGRLRDLFGDALNKASTPQIIQPVTISGTRVDLTMEDVRLRNGSRSPAHGEAPTEWRVAFVMLASSSAPLNESEKAEFDTMVEDYVAGFHEGTRDRGTLNYLLRDPEPPKSPVGGACTEATDCDPEVANFCVADPTALTSFCTASCDTASTCPVDWCCAMAQDAPVPVCLPAGMCPVNPTCACDADPNACDEGCACDAACGNSNNNSTNNNTNTGNNNGGGGGTCGCDLTYSCDMDGNVECACDRECGGCGCTESERGPAAPAAASAAALALLYFAGRRRRRSP
;
A
#
# COMPACT_ATOMS: atom_id res chain seq x y z
N MET A 1 -61.58 -29.52 24.43
CA MET A 1 -61.44 -30.12 25.77
C MET A 1 -60.23 -31.03 25.72
N ARG A 2 -59.19 -30.70 26.51
CA ARG A 2 -57.91 -31.44 26.73
C ARG A 2 -56.94 -31.52 25.54
N LEU A 3 -55.62 -31.39 25.70
CA LEU A 3 -54.73 -30.70 26.64
C LEU A 3 -53.31 -30.90 26.08
N ASN A 4 -52.53 -29.82 25.98
CA ASN A 4 -51.09 -29.78 25.71
C ASN A 4 -50.30 -30.61 26.74
N HIS A 5 -49.12 -31.12 26.35
CA HIS A 5 -47.81 -30.78 26.94
C HIS A 5 -46.63 -31.44 26.20
N SER A 6 -45.47 -30.76 26.28
CA SER A 6 -44.08 -31.17 26.00
C SER A 6 -43.57 -30.87 24.59
N LEU A 7 -42.43 -30.20 24.38
CA LEU A 7 -41.35 -29.73 25.27
C LEU A 7 -40.58 -28.59 24.57
N LEU A 8 -40.09 -27.63 25.36
CA LEU A 8 -39.24 -26.51 24.92
C LEU A 8 -37.84 -26.97 24.50
N PHE A 9 -37.33 -26.42 23.39
CA PHE A 9 -35.92 -26.08 23.23
C PHE A 9 -35.83 -24.67 22.65
N THR A 10 -35.53 -23.71 23.52
CA THR A 10 -35.16 -22.34 23.18
C THR A 10 -33.69 -22.30 22.79
N THR A 11 -33.41 -22.14 21.49
CA THR A 11 -32.16 -21.53 21.01
C THR A 11 -32.51 -20.13 20.54
N GLY A 12 -32.08 -19.13 21.32
CA GLY A 12 -32.20 -17.74 20.95
C GLY A 12 -31.24 -17.43 19.81
N ILE A 13 -31.79 -17.26 18.60
CA ILE A 13 -31.10 -16.53 17.54
C ILE A 13 -31.34 -15.06 17.83
N VAL A 14 -30.28 -14.37 18.25
CA VAL A 14 -30.25 -12.91 18.28
C VAL A 14 -30.34 -12.43 16.83
N LEU A 15 -31.50 -11.92 16.45
CA LEU A 15 -31.67 -11.09 15.27
C LEU A 15 -30.86 -9.81 15.49
N LEU A 16 -29.64 -9.78 14.95
CA LEU A 16 -28.95 -8.52 14.69
C LEU A 16 -29.75 -7.78 13.61
N PRO A 17 -30.10 -6.49 13.80
CA PRO A 17 -30.65 -5.71 12.72
C PRO A 17 -29.58 -5.60 11.63
N ALA A 18 -29.92 -6.05 10.42
CA ALA A 18 -29.17 -5.75 9.22
C ALA A 18 -29.13 -4.23 9.06
N VAL A 19 -28.00 -3.63 9.46
CA VAL A 19 -27.66 -2.29 9.03
C VAL A 19 -27.26 -2.44 7.57
N ALA A 20 -28.18 -2.15 6.67
CA ALA A 20 -27.84 -1.89 5.28
C ALA A 20 -27.00 -0.60 5.28
N SER A 21 -25.69 -0.74 5.39
CA SER A 21 -24.79 0.32 4.96
C SER A 21 -24.90 0.36 3.45
N ALA A 22 -25.56 1.39 2.94
CA ALA A 22 -25.45 1.76 1.54
C ALA A 22 -23.97 2.06 1.29
N ALA A 23 -23.27 1.10 0.65
CA ALA A 23 -21.98 1.39 0.04
C ALA A 23 -22.21 2.53 -0.96
N PRO A 24 -21.40 3.60 -0.94
CA PRO A 24 -21.47 4.62 -1.98
C PRO A 24 -21.24 3.95 -3.32
N ASP A 25 -22.11 4.28 -4.25
CA ASP A 25 -22.15 3.79 -5.63
C ASP A 25 -20.88 4.23 -6.37
N LEU A 26 -19.94 3.30 -6.54
CA LEU A 26 -18.63 3.53 -7.18
C LEU A 26 -18.63 3.31 -8.68
N PHE A 27 -19.72 2.78 -9.25
CA PHE A 27 -19.68 2.25 -10.62
C PHE A 27 -21.01 2.37 -11.38
N GLY A 28 -22.02 3.12 -10.91
CA GLY A 28 -23.32 3.11 -11.58
C GLY A 28 -24.28 4.25 -11.28
N ARG A 29 -23.99 5.47 -11.78
CA ARG A 29 -25.06 6.35 -12.31
C ARG A 29 -24.66 7.01 -13.61
N GLU A 30 -25.56 6.87 -14.59
CA GLU A 30 -25.63 7.68 -15.79
C GLU A 30 -25.48 9.16 -15.41
N GLY A 31 -24.50 9.83 -16.02
CA GLY A 31 -24.15 11.22 -15.74
C GLY A 31 -23.24 11.38 -14.53
N LEU A 32 -22.08 11.96 -14.76
CA LEU A 32 -21.23 12.48 -13.70
C LEU A 32 -21.97 13.65 -13.03
N TYR A 33 -22.67 13.34 -11.94
CA TYR A 33 -23.43 14.29 -11.13
C TYR A 33 -22.70 14.54 -9.82
N ASP A 34 -22.62 15.80 -9.40
CA ASP A 34 -22.39 16.07 -7.98
C ASP A 34 -23.55 15.49 -7.14
N MET A 35 -23.37 15.29 -5.84
CA MET A 35 -24.44 14.81 -4.96
C MET A 35 -25.65 15.78 -4.84
N THR A 36 -25.64 16.91 -5.56
CA THR A 36 -26.75 17.86 -5.68
C THR A 36 -27.57 17.67 -6.96
N GLY A 37 -27.13 16.80 -7.87
CA GLY A 37 -27.82 16.45 -9.10
C GLY A 37 -27.59 17.44 -10.25
N ASP A 38 -26.50 18.20 -10.25
CA ASP A 38 -26.17 19.12 -11.35
C ASP A 38 -25.45 18.38 -12.51
N PRO A 39 -26.04 18.31 -13.72
CA PRO A 39 -25.39 17.71 -14.89
C PRO A 39 -24.31 18.63 -15.42
N ARG A 40 -23.06 18.44 -14.96
CA ARG A 40 -21.87 19.03 -15.60
C ARG A 40 -20.57 18.45 -15.06
N VAL A 41 -20.19 17.29 -15.56
CA VAL A 41 -18.76 16.98 -15.76
C VAL A 41 -18.47 17.01 -17.25
N GLU A 42 -18.83 18.12 -17.89
CA GLU A 42 -18.24 18.46 -19.16
C GLU A 42 -16.80 18.92 -18.89
N GLN A 43 -15.84 18.12 -19.36
CA GLN A 43 -14.41 18.46 -19.43
C GLN A 43 -13.77 18.85 -18.09
N LEU A 44 -13.49 17.85 -17.25
CA LEU A 44 -12.37 17.95 -16.29
C LEU A 44 -11.07 17.95 -17.08
N ARG A 45 -10.74 19.08 -17.71
CA ARG A 45 -9.38 19.36 -18.15
C ARG A 45 -8.75 20.19 -17.05
N PRO A 46 -7.65 19.76 -16.42
CA PRO A 46 -6.90 20.61 -15.52
C PRO A 46 -6.64 21.95 -16.23
N GLU A 47 -7.02 23.07 -15.61
CA GLU A 47 -6.75 24.37 -16.20
C GLU A 47 -5.23 24.61 -16.11
N LEU A 48 -4.51 24.40 -17.24
CA LEU A 48 -3.04 24.43 -17.34
C LEU A 48 -2.43 25.83 -17.18
N ASP A 49 -3.09 26.73 -16.45
CA ASP A 49 -2.67 28.12 -16.24
C ASP A 49 -1.33 28.25 -15.49
N TYR A 50 -0.81 27.16 -14.91
CA TYR A 50 0.55 27.06 -14.38
C TYR A 50 1.63 27.00 -15.48
N ILE A 51 1.29 26.54 -16.69
CA ILE A 51 2.16 26.56 -17.88
C ILE A 51 2.11 27.95 -18.56
N THR A 52 1.00 28.68 -18.43
CA THR A 52 0.80 30.01 -19.05
C THR A 52 1.29 31.19 -18.19
N GLY A 53 1.86 30.92 -17.01
CA GLY A 53 2.47 31.95 -16.15
C GLY A 53 1.49 32.83 -15.37
N LYS A 54 0.22 32.41 -15.22
CA LYS A 54 -0.78 33.13 -14.42
C LYS A 54 -0.84 32.70 -12.95
N VAL A 55 -0.27 31.55 -12.61
CA VAL A 55 -0.08 31.08 -11.23
C VAL A 55 1.31 31.51 -10.75
N PRO A 56 1.48 32.03 -9.52
CA PRO A 56 2.78 32.51 -9.05
C PRO A 56 3.87 31.43 -9.14
N THR A 57 5.00 31.82 -9.71
CA THR A 57 6.22 31.03 -9.93
C THR A 57 6.81 30.48 -8.62
N TYR A 58 7.71 29.51 -8.72
CA TYR A 58 8.49 28.93 -7.62
C TYR A 58 9.05 30.01 -6.66
N ALA A 59 9.65 31.06 -7.22
CA ALA A 59 10.24 32.16 -6.46
C ALA A 59 9.20 33.04 -5.74
N GLU A 60 7.96 33.09 -6.22
CA GLU A 60 6.88 33.91 -5.64
C GLU A 60 6.14 33.20 -4.49
N ARG A 61 6.35 31.88 -4.36
CA ARG A 61 5.77 31.04 -3.29
C ARG A 61 6.80 30.57 -2.25
N LEU A 62 8.10 30.60 -2.58
CA LEU A 62 9.17 30.35 -1.63
C LEU A 62 9.10 31.37 -0.47
N GLY A 63 8.88 30.89 0.76
CA GLY A 63 8.89 31.75 1.95
C GLY A 63 7.56 32.39 2.35
N ARG A 64 6.43 32.02 1.72
CA ARG A 64 5.11 32.28 2.33
C ARG A 64 4.83 31.24 3.41
N VAL A 65 4.59 31.70 4.64
CA VAL A 65 4.12 30.86 5.74
C VAL A 65 2.79 30.20 5.31
N GLY A 66 2.75 28.87 5.27
CA GLY A 66 1.55 28.08 4.91
C GLY A 66 1.63 27.31 3.58
N ALA A 67 2.61 27.55 2.71
CA ALA A 67 2.68 26.81 1.44
C ALA A 67 2.74 25.27 1.64
N ALA A 68 2.13 24.53 0.71
CA ALA A 68 2.19 23.06 0.72
C ALA A 68 3.63 22.55 0.85
N THR A 69 3.83 21.56 1.72
CA THR A 69 5.12 20.86 1.85
C THR A 69 5.20 19.75 0.82
N VAL A 70 6.40 19.52 0.31
CA VAL A 70 6.66 18.51 -0.72
C VAL A 70 7.82 17.66 -0.26
N GLU A 71 7.61 16.35 -0.19
CA GLU A 71 8.62 15.34 0.11
C GLU A 71 8.72 14.39 -1.09
N VAL A 72 9.94 14.20 -1.62
CA VAL A 72 10.19 13.25 -2.70
C VAL A 72 10.62 11.92 -2.09
N ARG A 73 9.74 10.91 -2.19
CA ARG A 73 10.01 9.53 -1.78
C ARG A 73 10.66 8.78 -2.95
N PRO A 74 11.15 7.54 -2.76
CA PRO A 74 11.75 6.76 -3.84
C PRO A 74 10.83 6.58 -5.06
N ASN A 75 9.52 6.37 -4.85
CA ASN A 75 8.58 5.98 -5.90
C ASN A 75 7.32 6.87 -6.01
N TYR A 76 7.16 7.88 -5.14
CA TYR A 76 6.10 8.89 -5.25
C TYR A 76 6.50 10.25 -4.67
N VAL A 77 5.71 11.28 -4.95
CA VAL A 77 5.83 12.60 -4.32
C VAL A 77 4.68 12.79 -3.32
N TYR A 78 5.03 13.06 -2.07
CA TYR A 78 4.07 13.42 -1.03
C TYR A 78 3.89 14.93 -1.00
N VAL A 79 2.65 15.39 -1.18
CA VAL A 79 2.28 16.81 -1.14
C VAL A 79 1.29 17.01 -0.01
N GLU A 80 1.65 17.79 1.00
CA GLU A 80 0.77 18.10 2.12
C GLU A 80 0.35 19.56 2.11
N ASP A 81 -0.96 19.79 2.05
CA ASP A 81 -1.57 21.12 2.11
C ASP A 81 -1.64 21.62 3.55
N ASN A 82 -0.73 22.55 3.85
CA ASN A 82 -0.63 23.22 5.15
C ASN A 82 -1.37 24.56 5.21
N ASP A 83 -1.80 25.13 4.07
CA ASP A 83 -2.54 26.40 4.02
C ASP A 83 -4.06 26.21 3.89
N ASN A 84 -4.52 24.97 3.84
CA ASN A 84 -5.91 24.60 3.57
C ASN A 84 -6.38 25.18 2.23
N SER A 85 -5.48 25.18 1.23
CA SER A 85 -5.80 25.58 -0.13
C SER A 85 -6.73 24.58 -0.83
N PHE A 86 -6.85 23.35 -0.32
CA PHE A 86 -7.81 22.36 -0.82
C PHE A 86 -9.19 22.52 -0.18
N PRO A 87 -10.25 22.72 -0.98
CA PRO A 87 -11.61 22.75 -0.47
C PRO A 87 -12.08 21.32 -0.15
N ILE A 88 -11.82 20.84 1.07
CA ILE A 88 -12.18 19.48 1.52
C ILE A 88 -13.49 19.50 2.34
N PRO A 89 -14.42 18.56 2.12
CA PRO A 89 -14.41 17.61 1.01
C PRO A 89 -14.70 18.30 -0.34
N PHE A 90 -14.30 17.68 -1.45
CA PHE A 90 -14.61 18.21 -2.77
C PHE A 90 -16.13 18.27 -2.96
N ARG A 91 -16.61 19.39 -3.49
CA ARG A 91 -18.04 19.69 -3.69
C ARG A 91 -18.38 19.84 -5.16
N SER A 92 -17.37 20.01 -6.01
CA SER A 92 -17.52 20.24 -7.44
C SER A 92 -16.32 19.71 -8.22
N GLY A 93 -16.47 19.55 -9.55
CA GLY A 93 -15.36 19.24 -10.43
C GLY A 93 -14.22 20.27 -10.41
N ASN A 94 -14.52 21.53 -10.08
CA ASN A 94 -13.50 22.57 -9.94
C ASN A 94 -12.56 22.32 -8.76
N ASP A 95 -13.05 21.69 -7.69
CA ASP A 95 -12.24 21.35 -6.52
C ASP A 95 -11.19 20.29 -6.89
N LEU A 96 -11.61 19.28 -7.67
CA LEU A 96 -10.71 18.27 -8.20
C LEU A 96 -9.70 18.84 -9.20
N GLN A 97 -10.14 19.69 -10.14
CA GLN A 97 -9.22 20.37 -11.05
C GLN A 97 -8.20 21.23 -10.30
N THR A 98 -8.63 21.92 -9.25
CA THR A 98 -7.75 22.71 -8.39
C THR A 98 -6.72 21.81 -7.72
N ALA A 99 -7.14 20.69 -7.13
CA ALA A 99 -6.25 19.71 -6.51
C ALA A 99 -5.24 19.12 -7.52
N ALA A 100 -5.69 18.71 -8.69
CA ALA A 100 -4.83 18.20 -9.76
C ALA A 100 -3.78 19.24 -10.21
N ASN A 101 -4.20 20.49 -10.39
CA ASN A 101 -3.29 21.59 -10.73
C ASN A 101 -2.25 21.84 -9.64
N VAL A 102 -2.62 21.73 -8.37
CA VAL A 102 -1.66 21.84 -7.27
C VAL A 102 -0.69 20.66 -7.26
N ALA A 103 -1.20 19.43 -7.40
CA ALA A 103 -0.38 18.22 -7.47
C ALA A 103 0.67 18.32 -8.59
N LEU A 104 0.26 18.66 -9.81
CA LEU A 104 1.16 18.85 -10.97
C LEU A 104 2.19 19.94 -10.71
N ARG A 105 1.75 21.09 -10.19
CA ARG A 105 2.61 22.24 -9.91
C ARG A 105 3.66 21.94 -8.83
N GLU A 106 3.30 21.20 -7.79
CA GLU A 106 4.24 20.80 -6.75
C GLU A 106 5.17 19.67 -7.20
N LEU A 107 4.68 18.72 -8.00
CA LEU A 107 5.49 17.68 -8.65
C LEU A 107 6.61 18.29 -9.50
N TYR A 108 6.26 19.14 -10.47
CA TYR A 108 7.23 19.77 -11.37
C TYR A 108 8.08 20.86 -10.73
N ARG A 109 7.84 21.17 -9.44
CA ARG A 109 8.74 22.01 -8.65
C ARG A 109 10.00 21.26 -8.24
N VAL A 110 9.90 19.94 -8.08
CA VAL A 110 10.95 19.08 -7.50
C VAL A 110 11.47 18.03 -8.48
N LEU A 111 10.74 17.76 -9.56
CA LEU A 111 11.11 16.80 -10.60
C LEU A 111 11.03 17.41 -12.01
N PRO A 112 11.80 16.89 -12.99
CA PRO A 112 11.71 17.32 -14.38
C PRO A 112 10.36 16.94 -15.02
N ASP A 113 9.99 17.65 -16.08
CA ASP A 113 8.79 17.34 -16.87
C ASP A 113 9.06 16.23 -17.90
N GLU A 114 9.04 14.99 -17.42
CA GLU A 114 9.39 13.79 -18.20
C GLU A 114 8.35 12.65 -18.08
N PHE A 115 7.23 12.88 -17.40
CA PHE A 115 6.25 11.84 -17.08
C PHE A 115 5.10 11.82 -18.09
N VAL A 116 4.84 10.67 -18.70
CA VAL A 116 3.71 10.49 -19.62
C VAL A 116 2.38 10.38 -18.88
N PHE A 117 2.39 9.81 -17.67
CA PHE A 117 1.25 9.80 -16.75
C PHE A 117 1.63 10.34 -15.39
N VAL A 118 0.69 11.07 -14.79
CA VAL A 118 0.73 11.43 -13.37
C VAL A 118 -0.48 10.79 -12.70
N TYR A 119 -0.21 9.86 -11.77
CA TYR A 119 -1.22 9.22 -10.93
C TYR A 119 -1.38 10.04 -9.65
N MET A 120 -2.61 10.43 -9.33
CA MET A 120 -2.94 11.16 -8.10
C MET A 120 -3.80 10.31 -7.18
N PHE A 121 -3.33 10.18 -5.95
CA PHE A 121 -4.04 9.62 -4.80
C PHE A 121 -4.30 10.73 -3.79
N THR A 122 -5.31 10.56 -2.94
CA THR A 122 -5.57 11.44 -1.79
C THR A 122 -5.48 10.67 -0.49
N SER A 123 -5.07 11.31 0.60
CA SER A 123 -5.11 10.73 1.96
C SER A 123 -6.45 10.89 2.67
N PHE A 124 -7.42 11.47 1.97
CA PHE A 124 -8.73 11.84 2.49
C PHE A 124 -9.81 11.47 1.49
N ASN A 125 -11.00 11.20 2.02
CA ASN A 125 -12.19 10.96 1.22
C ASN A 125 -12.57 12.24 0.45
N THR A 126 -12.59 12.14 -0.87
CA THR A 126 -12.89 13.27 -1.75
C THR A 126 -14.38 13.54 -1.91
N ASN A 127 -15.25 12.63 -1.45
CA ASN A 127 -16.67 12.53 -1.79
C ASN A 127 -16.96 12.37 -3.30
N ILE A 128 -15.93 12.11 -4.11
CA ILE A 128 -16.07 11.74 -5.51
C ILE A 128 -16.10 10.21 -5.55
N GLY A 129 -17.15 9.62 -6.11
CA GLY A 129 -17.27 8.16 -6.25
C GLY A 129 -16.68 7.66 -7.56
N ALA A 130 -15.49 8.12 -7.95
CA ALA A 130 -14.94 7.81 -9.27
C ALA A 130 -13.41 7.64 -9.25
N PHE A 131 -12.94 6.85 -10.21
CA PHE A 131 -11.57 6.76 -10.68
C PHE A 131 -11.63 7.07 -12.18
N PHE A 132 -10.65 7.77 -12.72
CA PHE A 132 -10.67 8.09 -14.15
C PHE A 132 -9.28 8.41 -14.70
N TYR A 133 -9.14 8.20 -16.00
CA TYR A 133 -8.11 8.83 -16.81
C TYR A 133 -8.65 10.05 -17.55
N ALA A 134 -7.95 11.18 -17.39
CA ALA A 134 -8.21 12.40 -18.13
C ALA A 134 -7.16 12.55 -19.25
N PRO A 135 -7.57 12.41 -20.52
CA PRO A 135 -6.67 12.58 -21.65
C PRO A 135 -6.24 14.04 -21.83
N GLU A 136 -4.94 14.25 -22.01
CA GLU A 136 -4.33 15.57 -22.27
C GLU A 136 -3.58 15.61 -23.61
N ALA A 137 -3.00 14.50 -24.05
CA ALA A 137 -2.48 14.32 -25.39
C ALA A 137 -2.64 12.87 -25.86
N ASN A 138 -2.74 12.69 -27.16
CA ASN A 138 -2.69 11.40 -27.83
C ASN A 138 -2.02 11.58 -29.19
N ASP A 139 -0.92 10.87 -29.40
CA ASP A 139 -0.20 10.81 -30.67
C ASP A 139 -0.52 9.54 -31.47
N THR A 140 -1.30 8.62 -30.89
CA THR A 140 -1.50 7.28 -31.43
C THR A 140 -2.76 7.20 -32.28
N TRP A 141 -2.62 6.72 -33.51
CA TRP A 141 -3.74 6.48 -34.41
C TRP A 141 -4.30 5.07 -34.23
N GLY A 142 -5.57 4.87 -34.58
CA GLY A 142 -6.18 3.53 -34.72
C GLY A 142 -6.63 2.89 -33.41
N ILE A 143 -6.66 3.65 -32.30
CA ILE A 143 -6.95 3.13 -30.97
C ILE A 143 -8.11 3.85 -30.24
N ASN A 144 -8.57 5.01 -30.72
CA ASN A 144 -9.57 5.80 -29.99
C ASN A 144 -10.63 6.47 -30.88
N ALA A 145 -11.63 7.07 -30.21
CA ALA A 145 -12.66 7.90 -30.83
C ALA A 145 -12.24 9.39 -31.01
N GLN A 146 -11.18 9.84 -30.33
CA GLN A 146 -10.81 11.26 -30.20
C GLN A 146 -9.77 11.73 -31.24
N GLY A 147 -9.14 10.82 -31.97
CA GLY A 147 -8.06 11.11 -32.91
C GLY A 147 -6.76 11.56 -32.25
N ILE A 148 -5.87 12.14 -33.04
CA ILE A 148 -4.60 12.73 -32.57
C ILE A 148 -4.88 14.14 -32.05
N PHE A 149 -4.43 14.44 -30.84
CA PHE A 149 -4.54 15.76 -30.24
C PHE A 149 -3.42 15.98 -29.21
N ASP A 150 -3.15 17.25 -28.90
CA ASP A 150 -2.28 17.66 -27.82
C ASP A 150 -2.84 18.95 -27.23
N SER A 151 -3.22 18.88 -25.95
CA SER A 151 -3.70 20.03 -25.18
C SER A 151 -2.75 20.45 -24.07
N ASN A 152 -1.60 19.80 -23.95
CA ASN A 152 -0.62 19.98 -22.88
C ASN A 152 0.67 20.68 -23.34
N GLY A 153 0.81 20.90 -24.65
CA GLY A 153 1.89 21.72 -25.21
C GLY A 153 3.23 20.96 -25.19
N PRO A 154 4.33 21.54 -24.69
CA PRO A 154 5.65 20.90 -24.80
C PRO A 154 5.87 19.74 -23.80
N SER A 155 4.97 19.56 -22.83
CA SER A 155 5.09 18.50 -21.83
C SER A 155 4.84 17.13 -22.46
N PRO A 156 5.63 16.10 -22.14
CA PRO A 156 5.40 14.73 -22.64
C PRO A 156 4.20 14.04 -21.98
N ARG A 157 3.53 14.69 -21.02
CA ARG A 157 2.39 14.10 -20.31
C ARG A 157 1.19 13.96 -21.24
N GLU A 158 0.73 12.73 -21.36
CA GLU A 158 -0.39 12.32 -22.20
C GLU A 158 -1.70 12.26 -21.43
N GLY A 159 -1.64 12.11 -20.10
CA GLY A 159 -2.82 12.28 -19.27
C GLY A 159 -2.59 12.15 -17.79
N PHE A 160 -3.68 12.37 -17.07
CA PHE A 160 -3.74 12.39 -15.62
C PHE A 160 -4.66 11.27 -15.14
N VAL A 161 -4.18 10.46 -14.19
CA VAL A 161 -4.94 9.33 -13.64
C VAL A 161 -5.34 9.66 -12.21
N PHE A 162 -6.63 9.78 -11.94
CA PHE A 162 -7.15 10.00 -10.61
C PHE A 162 -7.55 8.68 -9.96
N MET A 163 -6.80 8.31 -8.92
CA MET A 163 -7.00 7.07 -8.16
C MET A 163 -7.73 7.28 -6.83
N ASN A 164 -8.20 8.50 -6.56
CA ASN A 164 -9.02 8.85 -5.40
C ASN A 164 -8.34 8.55 -4.05
N ASP A 165 -9.14 8.41 -2.99
CA ASP A 165 -8.66 8.04 -1.66
C ASP A 165 -7.96 6.69 -1.71
N TRP A 166 -6.68 6.66 -1.31
CA TRP A 166 -5.86 5.45 -1.37
C TRP A 166 -6.39 4.28 -0.54
N LYS A 167 -7.25 4.55 0.47
CA LYS A 167 -7.90 3.52 1.29
C LYS A 167 -9.30 3.14 0.81
N SER A 168 -9.82 3.75 -0.27
CA SER A 168 -11.20 3.52 -0.71
C SER A 168 -11.51 2.04 -0.93
N PHE A 169 -10.62 1.29 -1.58
CA PHE A 169 -10.86 -0.13 -1.88
C PHE A 169 -10.98 -1.00 -0.62
N GLU A 170 -10.21 -0.70 0.41
CA GLU A 170 -10.32 -1.39 1.70
C GLU A 170 -11.63 -1.08 2.41
N GLU A 171 -12.12 0.16 2.32
CA GLU A 171 -13.41 0.55 2.88
C GLU A 171 -14.58 -0.16 2.17
N ILE A 172 -14.47 -0.35 0.86
CA ILE A 172 -15.54 -0.90 0.00
C ILE A 172 -15.60 -2.43 0.09
N PHE A 173 -14.45 -3.08 -0.06
CA PHE A 173 -14.36 -4.53 -0.19
C PHE A 173 -13.86 -5.22 1.09
N GLY A 174 -13.56 -4.44 2.14
CA GLY A 174 -12.89 -4.91 3.36
C GLY A 174 -11.42 -5.23 3.11
N SER A 175 -10.66 -5.63 4.14
CA SER A 175 -9.28 -6.09 4.01
C SER A 175 -9.14 -7.52 3.46
N GLY A 176 -10.12 -7.98 2.68
CA GLY A 176 -10.13 -9.32 2.09
C GLY A 176 -9.20 -9.42 0.87
N PRO A 177 -8.79 -10.64 0.46
CA PRO A 177 -7.93 -10.85 -0.72
C PRO A 177 -8.45 -10.24 -2.02
N GLY A 178 -9.74 -9.93 -2.08
CA GLY A 178 -10.36 -9.30 -3.24
C GLY A 178 -10.15 -7.78 -3.33
N ALA A 179 -9.92 -7.07 -2.23
CA ALA A 179 -9.82 -5.60 -2.28
C ALA A 179 -8.57 -5.15 -3.05
N ALA A 180 -7.40 -5.68 -2.68
CA ALA A 180 -6.14 -5.42 -3.38
C ALA A 180 -6.23 -5.78 -4.87
N GLY A 181 -6.90 -6.89 -5.14
CA GLY A 181 -7.17 -7.28 -6.49
C GLY A 181 -7.99 -6.25 -7.29
N GLN A 182 -9.19 -5.91 -6.81
CA GLN A 182 -10.03 -4.92 -7.49
C GLN A 182 -9.32 -3.58 -7.66
N ALA A 183 -8.53 -3.17 -6.67
CA ALA A 183 -7.71 -1.98 -6.76
C ALA A 183 -6.73 -2.06 -7.94
N ARG A 184 -6.02 -3.18 -8.12
CA ARG A 184 -5.15 -3.42 -9.29
C ARG A 184 -5.92 -3.41 -10.60
N SER A 185 -7.10 -4.03 -10.65
CA SER A 185 -7.94 -4.00 -11.86
C SER A 185 -8.34 -2.59 -12.23
N VAL A 186 -8.78 -1.77 -11.27
CA VAL A 186 -9.17 -0.38 -11.53
C VAL A 186 -7.95 0.45 -11.91
N PHE A 187 -6.82 0.29 -11.23
CA PHE A 187 -5.56 0.94 -11.62
C PHE A 187 -5.20 0.66 -13.08
N ASN A 188 -5.29 -0.62 -13.49
CA ASN A 188 -5.08 -1.03 -14.87
C ASN A 188 -6.15 -0.47 -15.81
N GLN A 189 -7.42 -0.49 -15.42
CA GLN A 189 -8.52 0.09 -16.22
C GLN A 189 -8.26 1.57 -16.52
N GLU A 190 -7.91 2.36 -15.49
CA GLU A 190 -7.69 3.79 -15.68
C GLU A 190 -6.47 4.07 -16.54
N ALA A 191 -5.35 3.37 -16.33
CA ALA A 191 -4.21 3.46 -17.25
C ALA A 191 -4.59 3.03 -18.68
N GLY A 192 -5.39 1.97 -18.79
CA GLY A 192 -5.82 1.35 -20.04
C GLY A 192 -6.68 2.25 -20.93
N HIS A 193 -7.43 3.19 -20.34
CA HIS A 193 -8.21 4.21 -21.07
C HIS A 193 -7.34 5.15 -21.93
N ARG A 194 -6.01 5.19 -21.75
CA ARG A 194 -5.13 5.84 -22.73
C ARG A 194 -5.21 5.16 -24.11
N TRP A 195 -5.49 3.86 -24.16
CA TRP A 195 -5.42 3.07 -25.38
C TRP A 195 -6.71 2.37 -25.79
N GLY A 196 -7.46 1.84 -24.83
CA GLY A 196 -8.47 0.81 -25.07
C GLY A 196 -9.91 1.30 -24.99
N SER A 197 -10.83 0.43 -25.39
CA SER A 197 -12.27 0.56 -25.18
C SER A 197 -13.01 1.70 -25.89
N PHE A 198 -12.47 2.20 -26.99
CA PHE A 198 -13.12 3.20 -27.85
C PHE A 198 -13.25 2.78 -29.31
N VAL A 199 -12.76 1.58 -29.66
CA VAL A 199 -12.79 1.08 -31.04
C VAL A 199 -14.08 0.34 -31.35
N THR A 200 -14.51 0.46 -32.60
CA THR A 200 -15.72 -0.16 -33.12
C THR A 200 -15.37 -1.21 -34.18
N THR A 201 -16.32 -2.05 -34.58
CA THR A 201 -16.12 -3.00 -35.68
C THR A 201 -16.46 -2.36 -37.04
N GLY A 202 -15.99 -2.98 -38.12
CA GLY A 202 -16.27 -2.64 -39.51
C GLY A 202 -17.77 -2.59 -39.84
N PRO A 203 -18.15 -2.19 -41.08
CA PRO A 203 -19.55 -2.08 -41.46
C PRO A 203 -20.31 -3.39 -41.21
N ASP A 204 -21.17 -3.36 -40.19
CA ASP A 204 -21.98 -4.46 -39.62
C ASP A 204 -21.30 -5.43 -38.64
N GLY A 205 -19.98 -5.38 -38.41
CA GLY A 205 -19.33 -6.17 -37.36
C GLY A 205 -19.62 -7.67 -37.45
N ASN A 206 -19.55 -8.24 -38.65
CA ASN A 206 -19.98 -9.62 -38.92
C ASN A 206 -21.45 -9.90 -38.52
N GLY A 207 -22.32 -8.91 -38.67
CA GLY A 207 -23.75 -8.95 -38.30
C GLY A 207 -24.03 -8.57 -36.84
N ALA A 208 -23.02 -8.24 -36.04
CA ALA A 208 -23.17 -7.84 -34.64
C ALA A 208 -23.46 -6.34 -34.46
N GLY A 209 -23.19 -5.52 -35.48
CA GLY A 209 -23.27 -4.06 -35.42
C GLY A 209 -21.94 -3.41 -35.06
N ALA A 210 -21.77 -2.16 -35.49
CA ALA A 210 -20.50 -1.42 -35.37
C ALA A 210 -20.07 -1.22 -33.91
N ASP A 211 -21.00 -0.89 -33.02
CA ASP A 211 -20.71 -0.50 -31.63
C ASP A 211 -20.84 -1.68 -30.64
N VAL A 212 -20.85 -2.92 -31.14
CA VAL A 212 -21.11 -4.12 -30.31
C VAL A 212 -20.04 -4.34 -29.23
N LEU A 213 -18.83 -3.82 -29.45
CA LEU A 213 -17.72 -3.92 -28.50
C LEU A 213 -17.89 -2.98 -27.31
N LEU A 214 -18.68 -1.91 -27.43
CA LEU A 214 -18.71 -0.82 -26.45
C LEU A 214 -19.85 -1.00 -25.45
N GLY A 215 -19.50 -0.90 -24.18
CA GLY A 215 -20.37 -1.02 -23.01
C GLY A 215 -20.59 0.31 -22.31
N ARG A 216 -20.27 0.34 -21.02
CA ARG A 216 -20.51 1.48 -20.14
C ARG A 216 -19.76 2.72 -20.62
N ASP A 217 -20.48 3.84 -20.69
CA ASP A 217 -19.99 5.15 -21.18
C ASP A 217 -19.39 5.15 -22.59
N ASP A 218 -19.64 4.09 -23.37
CA ASP A 218 -18.94 3.80 -24.64
C ASP A 218 -17.41 3.89 -24.50
N ALA A 219 -16.91 3.57 -23.29
CA ALA A 219 -15.52 3.67 -22.86
C ALA A 219 -15.02 2.38 -22.20
N HIS A 220 -15.86 1.35 -22.09
CA HIS A 220 -15.49 0.04 -21.56
C HIS A 220 -15.95 -1.06 -22.53
N TRP A 221 -15.37 -2.26 -22.43
CA TRP A 221 -15.85 -3.38 -23.23
C TRP A 221 -17.25 -3.82 -22.78
N SER A 222 -18.11 -4.09 -23.76
CA SER A 222 -19.47 -4.58 -23.56
C SER A 222 -19.49 -5.79 -22.63
N TYR A 223 -20.43 -5.82 -21.69
CA TYR A 223 -20.65 -6.97 -20.80
C TYR A 223 -20.73 -8.31 -21.55
N PHE A 224 -21.26 -8.29 -22.78
CA PHE A 224 -21.45 -9.47 -23.63
C PHE A 224 -20.22 -9.86 -24.47
N MET A 225 -19.13 -9.09 -24.39
CA MET A 225 -17.88 -9.38 -25.08
C MET A 225 -17.03 -10.35 -24.25
N HIS A 226 -16.46 -11.36 -24.91
CA HIS A 226 -15.45 -12.23 -24.32
C HIS A 226 -14.09 -11.54 -24.37
N THR A 227 -13.67 -10.96 -23.24
CA THR A 227 -12.38 -10.27 -23.10
C THR A 227 -11.37 -11.12 -22.33
N GLY A 228 -11.73 -12.35 -21.99
CA GLY A 228 -10.99 -13.16 -21.02
C GLY A 228 -11.10 -12.63 -19.59
N GLY A 229 -11.86 -11.53 -19.35
CA GLY A 229 -12.00 -10.83 -18.07
C GLY A 229 -11.04 -9.65 -17.92
N SER A 230 -10.73 -8.93 -19.01
CA SER A 230 -9.81 -7.79 -19.02
C SER A 230 -10.16 -6.72 -17.96
N PRO A 231 -9.15 -6.00 -17.42
CA PRO A 231 -9.38 -4.78 -16.66
C PRO A 231 -10.24 -3.74 -17.39
N MET A 232 -10.24 -3.76 -18.73
CA MET A 232 -11.07 -2.88 -19.57
C MET A 232 -12.55 -3.33 -19.66
N GLU A 233 -12.99 -4.17 -18.72
CA GLU A 233 -14.29 -4.83 -18.62
C GLU A 233 -14.55 -5.95 -19.65
N GLY A 234 -15.83 -6.14 -20.01
CA GLY A 234 -16.36 -7.38 -20.57
C GLY A 234 -16.33 -8.53 -19.57
N ASN A 235 -16.40 -9.76 -20.07
CA ASN A 235 -16.39 -10.95 -19.22
C ASN A 235 -15.52 -12.05 -19.80
N ASN A 236 -15.13 -13.00 -18.96
CA ASN A 236 -14.67 -14.29 -19.42
C ASN A 236 -15.90 -15.19 -19.62
N TRP A 237 -16.39 -15.27 -20.86
CA TRP A 237 -17.49 -16.13 -21.24
C TRP A 237 -17.03 -17.52 -21.64
N ARG A 238 -17.59 -18.56 -21.01
CA ARG A 238 -17.55 -19.93 -21.53
C ARG A 238 -18.77 -20.17 -22.42
N ASP A 239 -18.53 -20.53 -23.67
CA ASP A 239 -19.56 -21.05 -24.58
C ASP A 239 -19.88 -22.51 -24.22
N ASN A 240 -21.14 -22.79 -23.89
CA ASN A 240 -21.59 -24.12 -23.52
C ASN A 240 -21.92 -25.00 -24.74
N GLN A 241 -21.76 -24.48 -25.97
CA GLN A 241 -22.00 -25.17 -27.25
C GLN A 241 -23.46 -25.59 -27.48
N ASP A 242 -24.40 -24.97 -26.79
CA ASP A 242 -25.84 -25.22 -26.89
C ASP A 242 -26.66 -23.94 -27.10
N GLY A 243 -25.99 -22.82 -27.45
CA GLY A 243 -26.59 -21.48 -27.55
C GLY A 243 -26.66 -20.74 -26.22
N THR A 244 -26.10 -21.30 -25.13
CA THR A 244 -25.94 -20.64 -23.84
C THR A 244 -24.48 -20.34 -23.52
N PHE A 245 -24.27 -19.34 -22.68
CA PHE A 245 -22.96 -18.84 -22.26
C PHE A 245 -22.95 -18.63 -20.76
N THR A 246 -21.89 -19.06 -20.09
CA THR A 246 -21.72 -18.91 -18.64
C THR A 246 -20.50 -18.06 -18.33
N THR A 247 -20.64 -17.05 -17.47
CA THR A 247 -19.48 -16.28 -17.00
C THR A 247 -18.58 -17.12 -16.10
N VAL A 248 -17.28 -17.01 -16.33
CA VAL A 248 -16.21 -17.62 -15.52
C VAL A 248 -15.13 -16.58 -15.21
N THR A 249 -15.49 -15.29 -15.22
CA THR A 249 -14.61 -14.16 -14.91
C THR A 249 -14.02 -14.36 -13.52
N GLY A 250 -12.69 -14.46 -13.47
CA GLY A 250 -11.98 -14.59 -12.21
C GLY A 250 -11.99 -13.27 -11.46
N PHE A 251 -12.24 -13.33 -10.15
CA PHE A 251 -12.12 -12.15 -9.31
C PHE A 251 -10.70 -11.58 -9.34
N ASN A 252 -9.69 -12.44 -9.51
CA ASN A 252 -8.28 -12.07 -9.54
C ASN A 252 -7.68 -11.92 -10.95
N ASN A 253 -8.51 -11.59 -11.94
CA ASN A 253 -8.03 -11.53 -13.31
C ASN A 253 -7.57 -10.11 -13.65
N TRP A 254 -6.26 -9.91 -13.76
CA TRP A 254 -5.64 -8.61 -13.96
C TRP A 254 -5.09 -8.40 -15.37
N HIS A 255 -5.26 -9.38 -16.26
CA HIS A 255 -4.60 -9.38 -17.56
C HIS A 255 -5.44 -8.74 -18.64
N TYR A 256 -4.82 -7.84 -19.40
CA TYR A 256 -5.38 -7.26 -20.60
C TYR A 256 -5.68 -8.35 -21.66
N SER A 257 -6.76 -8.16 -22.41
CA SER A 257 -7.09 -9.01 -23.56
C SER A 257 -6.07 -8.82 -24.70
N ASP A 258 -6.08 -9.71 -25.69
CA ASP A 258 -5.19 -9.55 -26.86
C ASP A 258 -5.52 -8.27 -27.64
N LEU A 259 -6.80 -7.88 -27.69
CA LEU A 259 -7.22 -6.62 -28.29
C LEU A 259 -6.63 -5.43 -27.53
N ASP A 260 -6.72 -5.43 -26.20
CA ASP A 260 -6.13 -4.38 -25.36
C ASP A 260 -4.62 -4.27 -25.60
N LEU A 261 -3.90 -5.39 -25.57
CA LEU A 261 -2.44 -5.40 -25.80
C LEU A 261 -2.07 -4.94 -27.20
N TYR A 262 -2.88 -5.25 -28.22
CA TYR A 262 -2.70 -4.68 -29.56
C TYR A 262 -2.87 -3.17 -29.56
N LEU A 263 -3.93 -2.65 -28.94
CA LEU A 263 -4.21 -1.21 -28.87
C LEU A 263 -3.11 -0.47 -28.08
N MET A 264 -2.57 -1.09 -27.03
CA MET A 264 -1.39 -0.61 -26.30
C MET A 264 -0.11 -0.64 -27.12
N GLY A 265 -0.04 -1.48 -28.16
CA GLY A 265 1.17 -1.69 -28.98
C GLY A 265 2.10 -2.78 -28.49
N LEU A 266 1.66 -3.55 -27.50
CA LEU A 266 2.41 -4.61 -26.83
C LEU A 266 2.24 -5.97 -27.51
N LEU A 267 1.25 -6.10 -28.40
CA LEU A 267 1.00 -7.31 -29.20
C LEU A 267 0.87 -6.97 -30.68
N PRO A 268 1.55 -7.67 -31.60
CA PRO A 268 1.38 -7.43 -33.03
C PRO A 268 0.02 -7.99 -33.50
N MET A 269 -0.54 -7.38 -34.55
CA MET A 269 -1.89 -7.72 -35.05
C MET A 269 -2.10 -9.21 -35.35
N ASN A 270 -1.07 -9.89 -35.83
CA ASN A 270 -1.12 -11.30 -36.23
C ASN A 270 -1.05 -12.29 -35.05
N GLU A 271 -0.78 -11.82 -33.84
CA GLU A 271 -0.83 -12.61 -32.60
C GLU A 271 -2.14 -12.39 -31.82
N VAL A 272 -3.02 -11.50 -32.28
CA VAL A 272 -4.33 -11.33 -31.66
C VAL A 272 -5.24 -12.46 -32.10
N GLU A 273 -5.62 -13.32 -31.15
CA GLU A 273 -6.54 -14.41 -31.42
C GLU A 273 -7.96 -13.89 -31.71
N PRO A 274 -8.76 -14.61 -32.53
CA PRO A 274 -10.17 -14.31 -32.67
C PRO A 274 -10.88 -14.31 -31.32
N PHE A 275 -11.75 -13.32 -31.12
CA PHE A 275 -12.58 -13.17 -29.94
C PHE A 275 -14.05 -13.17 -30.36
N PHE A 276 -14.97 -13.14 -29.40
CA PHE A 276 -16.39 -13.16 -29.72
C PHE A 276 -17.22 -12.24 -28.85
N VAL A 277 -18.40 -11.92 -29.35
CA VAL A 277 -19.45 -11.20 -28.64
C VAL A 277 -20.76 -11.98 -28.71
N ILE A 278 -21.55 -11.91 -27.65
CA ILE A 278 -22.88 -12.50 -27.60
C ILE A 278 -23.89 -11.46 -28.08
N THR A 279 -24.50 -11.70 -29.24
CA THR A 279 -25.56 -10.86 -29.82
C THR A 279 -26.93 -11.44 -29.54
N ASN A 280 -27.97 -10.61 -29.63
CA ASN A 280 -29.35 -10.98 -29.29
C ASN A 280 -29.45 -11.71 -27.92
N PRO A 281 -28.84 -11.17 -26.85
CA PRO A 281 -28.81 -11.86 -25.57
C PRO A 281 -30.22 -11.93 -24.96
N ASP A 282 -30.63 -13.12 -24.54
CA ASP A 282 -31.77 -13.31 -23.65
C ASP A 282 -31.25 -13.45 -22.22
N VAL A 283 -31.39 -12.34 -21.49
CA VAL A 283 -31.00 -12.19 -20.08
C VAL A 283 -32.19 -12.40 -19.13
N GLY A 284 -33.39 -12.68 -19.64
CA GLY A 284 -34.61 -12.84 -18.85
C GLY A 284 -34.84 -11.70 -17.85
N ARG A 285 -34.78 -12.01 -16.55
CA ARG A 285 -34.92 -11.04 -15.45
C ARG A 285 -33.64 -10.88 -14.62
N LEU A 286 -32.50 -11.25 -15.19
CA LEU A 286 -31.22 -11.09 -14.52
C LEU A 286 -30.95 -9.61 -14.23
N ARG A 287 -30.17 -9.41 -13.18
CA ARG A 287 -29.74 -8.11 -12.70
C ARG A 287 -28.22 -8.11 -12.58
N ASP A 288 -27.61 -6.96 -12.81
CA ASP A 288 -26.19 -6.78 -12.54
C ASP A 288 -25.91 -6.57 -11.04
N LEU A 289 -24.66 -6.24 -10.73
CA LEU A 289 -24.19 -6.05 -9.35
C LEU A 289 -24.85 -4.87 -8.64
N PHE A 290 -25.42 -3.92 -9.37
CA PHE A 290 -26.11 -2.75 -8.83
C PHE A 290 -27.63 -2.95 -8.75
N GLY A 291 -28.12 -4.09 -9.24
CA GLY A 291 -29.54 -4.41 -9.23
C GLY A 291 -30.30 -3.87 -10.44
N ASP A 292 -29.60 -3.35 -11.45
CA ASP A 292 -30.19 -2.88 -12.69
C ASP A 292 -30.37 -4.00 -13.70
N ALA A 293 -31.22 -3.77 -14.71
CA ALA A 293 -31.47 -4.76 -15.75
C ALA A 293 -30.18 -5.03 -16.53
N LEU A 294 -29.78 -6.31 -16.56
CA LEU A 294 -28.52 -6.71 -17.18
C LEU A 294 -28.46 -6.30 -18.66
N ASN A 295 -27.43 -5.55 -19.05
CA ASN A 295 -27.28 -5.03 -20.40
C ASN A 295 -25.80 -4.84 -20.78
N LYS A 296 -25.51 -4.30 -21.98
CA LYS A 296 -24.13 -4.14 -22.47
C LYS A 296 -23.26 -3.24 -21.60
N ALA A 297 -23.86 -2.31 -20.85
CA ALA A 297 -23.20 -1.36 -19.96
C ALA A 297 -23.11 -1.84 -18.49
N SER A 298 -23.56 -3.06 -18.19
CA SER A 298 -23.37 -3.65 -16.87
C SER A 298 -21.88 -3.96 -16.63
N THR A 299 -21.42 -3.84 -15.39
CA THR A 299 -20.05 -4.19 -15.00
C THR A 299 -19.78 -5.70 -15.08
N PRO A 300 -18.52 -6.14 -15.16
CA PRO A 300 -18.16 -7.55 -15.20
C PRO A 300 -18.78 -8.40 -14.08
N GLN A 301 -19.12 -9.64 -14.41
CA GLN A 301 -19.73 -10.60 -13.50
C GLN A 301 -18.67 -11.34 -12.67
N ILE A 302 -18.29 -10.74 -11.54
CA ILE A 302 -17.18 -11.22 -10.70
C ILE A 302 -17.59 -11.95 -9.41
N ILE A 303 -18.86 -11.86 -9.00
CA ILE A 303 -19.33 -12.45 -7.73
C ILE A 303 -19.78 -13.90 -7.90
N GLN A 304 -20.63 -14.15 -8.88
CA GLN A 304 -21.21 -15.48 -9.12
C GLN A 304 -21.41 -15.72 -10.61
N PRO A 305 -21.25 -16.97 -11.08
CA PRO A 305 -21.50 -17.29 -12.49
C PRO A 305 -22.94 -16.97 -12.88
N VAL A 306 -23.11 -16.35 -14.04
CA VAL A 306 -24.40 -16.08 -14.68
C VAL A 306 -24.43 -16.82 -16.01
N THR A 307 -25.58 -17.41 -16.34
CA THR A 307 -25.80 -18.06 -17.64
C THR A 307 -26.90 -17.33 -18.40
N ILE A 308 -26.60 -16.99 -19.65
CA ILE A 308 -27.52 -16.35 -20.59
C ILE A 308 -27.61 -17.18 -21.86
N SER A 309 -28.61 -16.93 -22.70
CA SER A 309 -28.64 -17.45 -24.08
C SER A 309 -28.46 -16.33 -25.09
N GLY A 310 -28.02 -16.65 -26.30
CA GLY A 310 -27.79 -15.66 -27.34
C GLY A 310 -27.13 -16.26 -28.58
N THR A 311 -26.61 -15.41 -29.44
CA THR A 311 -25.91 -15.79 -30.67
C THR A 311 -24.46 -15.36 -30.59
N ARG A 312 -23.54 -16.33 -30.67
CA ARG A 312 -22.10 -16.06 -30.79
C ARG A 312 -21.81 -15.42 -32.14
N VAL A 313 -21.11 -14.29 -32.13
CA VAL A 313 -20.48 -13.72 -33.32
C VAL A 313 -18.98 -13.63 -33.06
N ASP A 314 -18.22 -14.38 -33.86
CA ASP A 314 -16.75 -14.31 -33.85
C ASP A 314 -16.29 -13.07 -34.62
N LEU A 315 -15.28 -12.41 -34.05
CA LEU A 315 -14.65 -11.20 -34.53
C LEU A 315 -13.13 -11.38 -34.57
N THR A 316 -12.49 -10.62 -35.44
CA THR A 316 -11.04 -10.63 -35.64
C THR A 316 -10.49 -9.22 -35.57
N MET A 317 -9.16 -9.11 -35.50
CA MET A 317 -8.51 -7.80 -35.64
C MET A 317 -8.79 -7.12 -36.97
N GLU A 318 -9.12 -7.87 -38.03
CA GLU A 318 -9.48 -7.27 -39.31
C GLU A 318 -10.80 -6.51 -39.20
N ASP A 319 -11.77 -7.02 -38.45
CA ASP A 319 -13.05 -6.35 -38.21
C ASP A 319 -12.85 -5.01 -37.49
N VAL A 320 -11.92 -4.95 -36.53
CA VAL A 320 -11.55 -3.70 -35.84
C VAL A 320 -10.77 -2.77 -36.78
N ARG A 321 -9.74 -3.28 -37.47
CA ARG A 321 -8.87 -2.49 -38.34
C ARG A 321 -9.61 -1.84 -39.50
N LEU A 322 -10.60 -2.52 -40.08
CA LEU A 322 -11.39 -1.99 -41.19
C LEU A 322 -12.14 -0.69 -40.83
N ARG A 323 -12.47 -0.50 -39.56
CA ARG A 323 -13.15 0.70 -39.07
C ARG A 323 -12.21 1.77 -38.54
N ASN A 324 -11.22 1.37 -37.74
CA ASN A 324 -10.39 2.30 -36.99
C ASN A 324 -9.06 2.62 -37.70
N GLY A 325 -8.70 1.83 -38.72
CA GLY A 325 -7.37 1.83 -39.33
C GLY A 325 -6.38 0.98 -38.54
N SER A 326 -5.15 0.89 -39.05
CA SER A 326 -4.07 0.24 -38.32
C SER A 326 -3.57 1.14 -37.19
N ARG A 327 -3.22 0.53 -36.06
CA ARG A 327 -2.51 1.23 -34.99
C ARG A 327 -1.18 1.82 -35.50
N SER A 328 -0.92 3.08 -35.16
CA SER A 328 0.36 3.77 -35.44
C SER A 328 0.77 4.65 -34.25
N PRO A 329 1.99 4.55 -33.69
CA PRO A 329 3.07 3.63 -34.09
C PRO A 329 2.64 2.15 -34.01
N ALA A 330 3.28 1.24 -34.72
CA ALA A 330 2.93 -0.18 -34.67
C ALA A 330 3.62 -0.88 -33.48
N HIS A 331 3.31 -2.15 -33.24
CA HIS A 331 4.13 -2.98 -32.35
C HIS A 331 5.60 -3.00 -32.83
N GLY A 332 6.55 -2.90 -31.89
CA GLY A 332 7.98 -2.81 -32.17
C GLY A 332 8.49 -1.39 -32.44
N GLU A 333 7.60 -0.45 -32.76
CA GLU A 333 7.90 0.99 -32.84
C GLU A 333 7.32 1.75 -31.63
N ALA A 334 6.23 1.24 -31.07
CA ALA A 334 5.61 1.84 -29.91
C ALA A 334 6.41 1.64 -28.61
N PRO A 335 6.24 2.54 -27.63
CA PRO A 335 6.81 2.38 -26.31
C PRO A 335 6.33 1.10 -25.65
N THR A 336 7.24 0.43 -24.94
CA THR A 336 6.95 -0.67 -24.02
C THR A 336 7.27 -0.30 -22.56
N GLU A 337 7.87 0.88 -22.37
CA GLU A 337 8.16 1.45 -21.06
C GLU A 337 7.63 2.89 -21.02
N TRP A 338 6.95 3.24 -19.93
CA TRP A 338 6.38 4.57 -19.71
C TRP A 338 6.90 5.18 -18.42
N ARG A 339 7.47 6.39 -18.51
CA ARG A 339 7.93 7.15 -17.36
C ARG A 339 6.73 7.77 -16.65
N VAL A 340 6.46 7.41 -15.40
CA VAL A 340 5.27 7.86 -14.67
C VAL A 340 5.64 8.43 -13.30
N ALA A 341 4.78 9.28 -12.76
CA ALA A 341 4.89 9.77 -11.40
C ALA A 341 3.63 9.44 -10.60
N PHE A 342 3.83 9.06 -9.35
CA PHE A 342 2.76 8.94 -8.37
C PHE A 342 2.81 10.14 -7.44
N VAL A 343 1.65 10.71 -7.13
CA VAL A 343 1.49 11.84 -6.21
C VAL A 343 0.47 11.48 -5.15
N MET A 344 0.87 11.55 -3.88
CA MET A 344 -0.02 11.47 -2.73
C MET A 344 -0.36 12.88 -2.27
N LEU A 345 -1.63 13.25 -2.36
CA LEU A 345 -2.13 14.55 -1.93
C LEU A 345 -2.77 14.42 -0.54
N ALA A 346 -2.12 15.02 0.45
CA ALA A 346 -2.59 15.06 1.82
C ALA A 346 -3.09 16.45 2.23
N SER A 347 -4.05 16.45 3.14
CA SER A 347 -4.54 17.68 3.76
C SER A 347 -3.99 17.82 5.17
N SER A 348 -3.88 19.05 5.67
CA SER A 348 -3.52 19.30 7.08
C SER A 348 -4.43 18.57 8.09
N SER A 349 -5.66 18.23 7.70
CA SER A 349 -6.63 17.51 8.55
C SER A 349 -6.51 15.99 8.47
N ALA A 350 -5.80 15.47 7.47
CA ALA A 350 -5.55 14.06 7.25
C ALA A 350 -4.13 13.84 6.70
N PRO A 351 -3.07 14.25 7.43
CA PRO A 351 -1.70 13.97 7.01
C PRO A 351 -1.41 12.48 7.14
N LEU A 352 -0.50 11.95 6.31
CA LEU A 352 0.01 10.59 6.48
C LEU A 352 1.17 10.58 7.47
N ASN A 353 1.14 9.67 8.44
CA ASN A 353 2.31 9.39 9.27
C ASN A 353 3.33 8.52 8.51
N GLU A 354 4.56 8.36 9.04
CA GLU A 354 5.62 7.61 8.33
C GLU A 354 5.27 6.15 8.04
N SER A 355 4.49 5.49 8.90
CA SER A 355 4.02 4.12 8.65
C SER A 355 3.05 4.08 7.48
N GLU A 356 2.14 5.05 7.36
CA GLU A 356 1.19 5.13 6.25
C GLU A 356 1.89 5.54 4.95
N LYS A 357 2.91 6.40 5.03
CA LYS A 357 3.75 6.72 3.87
C LYS A 357 4.49 5.50 3.34
N ALA A 358 5.01 4.64 4.23
CA ALA A 358 5.66 3.37 3.87
C ALA A 358 4.68 2.32 3.33
N GLU A 359 3.46 2.30 3.87
CA GLU A 359 2.36 1.49 3.34
C GLU A 359 2.02 1.91 1.91
N PHE A 360 1.92 3.21 1.65
CA PHE A 360 1.70 3.74 0.30
C PHE A 360 2.90 3.49 -0.63
N ASP A 361 4.14 3.58 -0.15
CA ASP A 361 5.33 3.16 -0.93
C ASP A 361 5.14 1.71 -1.43
N THR A 362 4.73 0.80 -0.54
CA THR A 362 4.49 -0.63 -0.89
C THR A 362 3.31 -0.78 -1.86
N MET A 363 2.25 -0.01 -1.69
CA MET A 363 1.08 -0.03 -2.58
C MET A 363 1.44 0.42 -4.01
N VAL A 364 2.32 1.42 -4.17
CA VAL A 364 2.80 1.84 -5.49
C VAL A 364 3.57 0.70 -6.18
N GLU A 365 4.43 -0.01 -5.46
CA GLU A 365 5.12 -1.19 -6.00
C GLU A 365 4.15 -2.28 -6.44
N ASP A 366 3.09 -2.50 -5.65
CA ASP A 366 2.03 -3.48 -5.93
C ASP A 366 1.27 -3.14 -7.22
N TYR A 367 0.90 -1.87 -7.42
CA TYR A 367 0.23 -1.41 -8.64
C TYR A 367 1.13 -1.55 -9.87
N VAL A 368 2.40 -1.18 -9.77
CA VAL A 368 3.33 -1.27 -10.89
C VAL A 368 3.59 -2.73 -11.26
N ALA A 369 3.77 -3.61 -10.27
CA ALA A 369 3.87 -5.05 -10.49
C ALA A 369 2.59 -5.59 -11.15
N GLY A 370 1.42 -5.16 -10.68
CA GLY A 370 0.12 -5.53 -11.25
C GLY A 370 -0.07 -5.06 -12.70
N PHE A 371 0.45 -3.89 -13.08
CA PHE A 371 0.45 -3.45 -14.48
C PHE A 371 1.37 -4.31 -15.34
N HIS A 372 2.58 -4.60 -14.85
CA HIS A 372 3.52 -5.46 -15.58
C HIS A 372 2.95 -6.85 -15.83
N GLU A 373 2.43 -7.50 -14.78
CA GLU A 373 1.74 -8.79 -14.88
C GLU A 373 0.50 -8.70 -15.77
N GLY A 374 -0.28 -7.62 -15.63
CA GLY A 374 -1.49 -7.39 -16.42
C GLY A 374 -1.21 -7.29 -17.92
N THR A 375 -0.07 -6.69 -18.27
CA THR A 375 0.41 -6.63 -19.67
C THR A 375 1.10 -7.90 -20.16
N ARG A 376 1.10 -8.97 -19.34
CA ARG A 376 1.79 -10.25 -19.61
C ARG A 376 3.29 -10.04 -19.80
N ASP A 377 3.88 -9.22 -18.93
CA ASP A 377 5.30 -8.87 -18.88
C ASP A 377 5.80 -8.07 -20.10
N ARG A 378 4.88 -7.46 -20.88
CA ARG A 378 5.22 -6.72 -22.12
C ARG A 378 5.33 -5.22 -21.93
N GLY A 379 4.67 -4.67 -20.92
CA GLY A 379 4.67 -3.26 -20.58
C GLY A 379 5.27 -3.02 -19.20
N THR A 380 6.00 -1.92 -19.04
CA THR A 380 6.61 -1.53 -17.76
C THR A 380 6.35 -0.07 -17.46
N LEU A 381 6.06 0.24 -16.19
CA LEU A 381 6.06 1.61 -15.70
C LEU A 381 7.41 1.90 -15.06
N ASN A 382 8.07 2.97 -15.51
CA ASN A 382 9.28 3.49 -14.89
C ASN A 382 8.88 4.59 -13.89
N TYR A 383 8.86 4.24 -12.61
CA TYR A 383 8.19 5.02 -11.56
C TYR A 383 9.13 5.49 -10.44
N LEU A 384 10.38 5.02 -10.42
CA LEU A 384 11.37 5.44 -9.42
C LEU A 384 11.79 6.89 -9.70
N LEU A 385 11.53 7.79 -8.75
CA LEU A 385 11.74 9.24 -8.91
C LEU A 385 13.16 9.67 -8.57
N ARG A 386 13.85 8.84 -7.80
CA ARG A 386 15.27 8.90 -7.51
C ARG A 386 15.81 7.48 -7.59
N ASP A 387 17.11 7.33 -7.83
CA ASP A 387 17.75 6.03 -7.65
C ASP A 387 17.40 5.51 -6.25
N PRO A 388 17.07 4.21 -6.11
CA PRO A 388 16.87 3.64 -4.79
C PRO A 388 18.13 3.96 -3.98
N GLU A 389 17.96 4.51 -2.77
CA GLU A 389 19.12 4.71 -1.90
C GLU A 389 19.85 3.36 -1.84
N PRO A 390 21.19 3.35 -2.00
CA PRO A 390 21.93 2.10 -1.95
C PRO A 390 21.52 1.36 -0.69
N PRO A 391 21.27 0.03 -0.78
CA PRO A 391 20.75 -0.73 0.34
C PRO A 391 21.63 -0.47 1.55
N LYS A 392 21.00 -0.08 2.66
CA LYS A 392 21.71 0.25 3.90
C LYS A 392 22.51 -0.98 4.33
N SER A 393 23.76 -0.75 4.72
CA SER A 393 24.70 -1.82 5.06
C SER A 393 24.23 -2.58 6.31
N PRO A 394 24.14 -3.92 6.28
CA PRO A 394 23.85 -4.74 7.47
C PRO A 394 25.08 -4.80 8.39
N VAL A 395 24.98 -5.50 9.53
CA VAL A 395 26.12 -5.72 10.44
C VAL A 395 27.32 -6.31 9.68
N GLY A 396 28.47 -5.63 9.77
CA GLY A 396 29.70 -5.96 9.07
C GLY A 396 29.84 -5.40 7.65
N GLY A 397 28.81 -4.75 7.11
CA GLY A 397 28.89 -3.99 5.87
C GLY A 397 29.72 -2.70 6.03
N ALA A 398 30.30 -2.19 4.95
CA ALA A 398 31.11 -0.95 5.01
C ALA A 398 30.24 0.30 5.21
N CYS A 399 30.79 1.32 5.87
CA CYS A 399 30.14 2.62 6.05
C CYS A 399 31.16 3.76 6.11
N THR A 400 30.67 4.99 5.94
CA THR A 400 31.40 6.24 6.22
C THR A 400 30.73 7.00 7.36
N GLU A 401 29.41 6.93 7.43
CA GLU A 401 28.58 7.56 8.47
C GLU A 401 27.44 6.62 8.91
N ALA A 402 26.81 6.90 10.05
CA ALA A 402 25.76 6.04 10.61
C ALA A 402 24.53 5.89 9.69
N THR A 403 24.27 6.89 8.85
CA THR A 403 23.20 6.92 7.83
C THR A 403 23.40 5.94 6.69
N ASP A 404 24.61 5.37 6.52
CA ASP A 404 24.90 4.30 5.56
C ASP A 404 24.42 2.93 6.06
N CYS A 405 24.14 2.81 7.35
CA CYS A 405 23.84 1.53 7.99
C CYS A 405 22.35 1.30 8.18
N ASP A 406 21.95 0.02 8.22
CA ASP A 406 20.55 -0.35 8.42
C ASP A 406 20.10 0.07 9.84
N PRO A 407 19.07 0.93 9.97
CA PRO A 407 18.66 1.46 11.27
C PRO A 407 18.01 0.41 12.18
N GLU A 408 17.48 -0.69 11.64
CA GLU A 408 16.82 -1.74 12.42
C GLU A 408 17.82 -2.78 12.95
N VAL A 409 18.85 -3.09 12.17
CA VAL A 409 19.78 -4.19 12.49
C VAL A 409 21.24 -3.78 12.65
N ALA A 410 21.64 -2.56 12.29
CA ALA A 410 23.04 -2.12 12.32
C ALA A 410 23.21 -0.59 12.49
N ASN A 411 22.56 0.01 13.48
CA ASN A 411 22.42 1.46 13.64
C ASN A 411 23.70 2.29 13.95
N PHE A 412 24.89 1.68 14.03
CA PHE A 412 26.15 2.38 14.27
C PHE A 412 27.15 2.17 13.14
N CYS A 413 27.91 3.21 12.79
CA CYS A 413 29.08 3.09 11.94
C CYS A 413 30.35 3.25 12.79
N VAL A 414 31.19 2.21 12.86
CA VAL A 414 32.37 2.16 13.73
C VAL A 414 33.62 1.98 12.89
N ALA A 415 34.67 2.76 13.19
CA ALA A 415 35.96 2.63 12.54
C ALA A 415 36.68 1.34 12.99
N ASP A 416 37.20 0.57 12.02
CA ASP A 416 38.18 -0.46 12.33
C ASP A 416 39.55 0.22 12.53
N PRO A 417 40.20 0.11 13.69
CA PRO A 417 41.52 0.71 13.89
C PRO A 417 42.63 -0.07 13.15
N THR A 418 42.35 -1.29 12.69
CA THR A 418 43.28 -2.19 12.01
C THR A 418 43.14 -2.20 10.48
N ALA A 419 41.99 -1.75 9.97
CA ALA A 419 41.73 -1.54 8.55
C ALA A 419 41.36 -0.07 8.31
N LEU A 420 41.78 0.55 7.20
CA LEU A 420 41.43 1.97 6.91
C LEU A 420 39.96 2.15 6.47
N THR A 421 39.04 1.40 7.08
CA THR A 421 37.62 1.27 6.69
C THR A 421 36.73 1.22 7.93
N SER A 422 35.54 1.81 7.86
CA SER A 422 34.52 1.66 8.90
C SER A 422 33.47 0.63 8.49
N PHE A 423 32.78 0.05 9.48
CA PHE A 423 31.73 -0.94 9.27
C PHE A 423 30.51 -0.70 10.15
N CYS A 424 29.36 -1.16 9.67
CA CYS A 424 28.08 -1.08 10.35
C CYS A 424 27.98 -2.13 11.46
N THR A 425 27.43 -1.74 12.61
CA THR A 425 27.24 -2.62 13.75
C THR A 425 26.02 -2.22 14.58
N ALA A 426 25.58 -3.10 15.46
CA ALA A 426 24.45 -2.89 16.37
C ALA A 426 24.94 -2.79 17.82
N SER A 427 24.16 -2.10 18.66
CA SER A 427 24.32 -2.18 20.10
C SER A 427 24.08 -3.60 20.61
N CYS A 428 24.77 -3.98 21.67
CA CYS A 428 24.67 -5.30 22.27
C CYS A 428 24.75 -5.24 23.79
N ASP A 429 24.13 -6.21 24.45
CA ASP A 429 24.23 -6.38 25.91
C ASP A 429 25.10 -7.60 26.28
N THR A 430 25.15 -8.61 25.41
CA THR A 430 25.88 -9.86 25.63
C THR A 430 26.47 -10.41 24.33
N ALA A 431 27.51 -11.24 24.41
CA ALA A 431 28.12 -11.85 23.21
C ALA A 431 27.13 -12.66 22.36
N SER A 432 26.08 -13.24 22.97
CA SER A 432 25.03 -13.98 22.26
C SER A 432 24.08 -13.11 21.41
N THR A 433 24.11 -11.79 21.59
CA THR A 433 23.32 -10.85 20.76
C THR A 433 24.02 -10.45 19.47
N CYS A 434 25.29 -10.82 19.32
CA CYS A 434 26.10 -10.53 18.13
C CYS A 434 26.14 -11.72 17.16
N PRO A 435 26.52 -11.49 15.89
CA PRO A 435 26.74 -12.57 14.93
C PRO A 435 27.77 -13.60 15.43
N VAL A 436 27.74 -14.80 14.85
CA VAL A 436 28.73 -15.84 15.14
C VAL A 436 30.13 -15.31 14.81
N ASP A 437 31.09 -15.53 15.71
CA ASP A 437 32.48 -15.02 15.66
C ASP A 437 32.62 -13.49 15.89
N TRP A 438 31.66 -12.90 16.60
CA TRP A 438 31.71 -11.52 17.07
C TRP A 438 31.61 -11.46 18.61
N CYS A 439 32.09 -10.38 19.20
CA CYS A 439 31.92 -10.11 20.63
C CYS A 439 31.16 -8.82 20.87
N CYS A 440 30.60 -8.69 22.06
CA CYS A 440 30.01 -7.45 22.53
C CYS A 440 31.04 -6.65 23.34
N ALA A 441 31.46 -5.49 22.84
CA ALA A 441 32.48 -4.67 23.49
C ALA A 441 32.32 -3.18 23.18
N MET A 442 32.94 -2.32 24.02
CA MET A 442 32.98 -0.88 23.78
C MET A 442 33.91 -0.56 22.60
N ALA A 443 33.36 0.02 21.54
CA ALA A 443 34.17 0.63 20.49
C ALA A 443 34.59 2.05 20.87
N GLN A 444 35.70 2.53 20.28
CA GLN A 444 36.30 3.82 20.63
C GLN A 444 35.36 5.02 20.38
N ASP A 445 34.49 4.91 19.37
CA ASP A 445 33.57 5.97 18.95
C ASP A 445 32.09 5.64 19.19
N ALA A 446 31.80 4.56 19.93
CA ALA A 446 30.43 4.16 20.26
C ALA A 446 30.05 4.57 21.70
N PRO A 447 28.84 5.13 21.92
CA PRO A 447 28.38 5.51 23.26
C PRO A 447 27.92 4.31 24.11
N VAL A 448 27.76 3.14 23.49
CA VAL A 448 27.28 1.89 24.10
C VAL A 448 28.11 0.71 23.59
N PRO A 449 28.09 -0.46 24.26
CA PRO A 449 28.72 -1.66 23.72
C PRO A 449 28.08 -2.05 22.38
N VAL A 450 28.91 -2.43 21.43
CA VAL A 450 28.50 -2.80 20.07
C VAL A 450 29.13 -4.13 19.67
N CYS A 451 28.55 -4.77 18.65
CA CYS A 451 29.11 -6.00 18.11
C CYS A 451 30.40 -5.71 17.34
N LEU A 452 31.50 -6.34 17.73
CA LEU A 452 32.80 -6.22 17.07
C LEU A 452 33.22 -7.58 16.48
N PRO A 453 33.84 -7.61 15.28
CA PRO A 453 34.42 -8.83 14.73
C PRO A 453 35.47 -9.43 15.68
N ALA A 454 35.63 -10.76 15.69
CA ALA A 454 36.59 -11.46 16.57
C ALA A 454 38.00 -10.84 16.61
N GLY A 455 38.51 -10.33 15.49
CA GLY A 455 39.83 -9.69 15.40
C GLY A 455 39.95 -8.35 16.13
N MET A 456 38.83 -7.69 16.43
CA MET A 456 38.75 -6.43 17.17
C MET A 456 38.30 -6.62 18.61
N CYS A 457 37.96 -7.84 18.99
CA CYS A 457 37.57 -8.14 20.35
C CYS A 457 38.72 -7.88 21.30
N PRO A 458 38.49 -7.19 22.43
CA PRO A 458 39.53 -6.98 23.43
C PRO A 458 40.01 -8.36 23.91
N VAL A 459 41.26 -8.69 23.58
CA VAL A 459 41.94 -9.85 24.14
C VAL A 459 42.01 -9.62 25.64
N ASN A 460 41.31 -10.48 26.39
CA ASN A 460 41.34 -10.43 27.84
C ASN A 460 42.82 -10.59 28.27
N PRO A 461 43.47 -9.59 28.88
CA PRO A 461 44.91 -9.65 29.16
C PRO A 461 45.29 -10.76 30.15
N THR A 462 44.32 -11.46 30.73
CA THR A 462 44.50 -12.54 31.70
C THR A 462 44.52 -13.96 31.10
N CYS A 463 44.41 -14.15 29.78
CA CYS A 463 44.67 -15.46 29.14
C CYS A 463 45.74 -15.34 28.03
N ALA A 464 46.94 -14.87 28.37
CA ALA A 464 48.12 -15.20 27.58
C ALA A 464 48.62 -16.57 28.08
N CYS A 465 48.62 -17.60 27.23
CA CYS A 465 49.22 -18.89 27.61
C CYS A 465 50.71 -18.65 27.89
N ASP A 466 51.09 -18.69 29.17
CA ASP A 466 52.48 -18.50 29.57
C ASP A 466 53.35 -19.65 29.04
N ALA A 467 54.62 -19.36 28.77
CA ALA A 467 55.57 -20.29 28.14
C ALA A 467 56.02 -21.46 29.03
N ASP A 468 55.36 -21.71 30.16
CA ASP A 468 55.70 -22.78 31.10
C ASP A 468 54.68 -23.93 31.03
N PRO A 469 55.01 -25.08 30.41
CA PRO A 469 54.09 -26.19 30.20
C PRO A 469 53.69 -26.97 31.46
N ASN A 470 53.98 -26.47 32.67
CA ASN A 470 53.70 -27.15 33.95
C ASN A 470 52.89 -26.33 34.97
N ALA A 471 52.39 -25.14 34.62
CA ALA A 471 51.54 -24.35 35.50
C ALA A 471 50.10 -24.30 34.95
N CYS A 472 49.20 -25.13 35.48
CA CYS A 472 47.76 -25.06 35.13
C CYS A 472 47.12 -23.92 35.94
N ASP A 473 46.56 -22.92 35.25
CA ASP A 473 45.73 -21.87 35.83
C ASP A 473 44.23 -22.23 35.74
N GLU A 474 43.51 -22.06 36.85
CA GLU A 474 42.07 -22.33 36.86
C GLU A 474 41.33 -21.25 36.07
N GLY A 475 41.06 -21.50 34.78
CA GLY A 475 40.11 -20.69 34.02
C GLY A 475 40.22 -20.63 32.50
N CYS A 476 41.32 -21.07 31.88
CA CYS A 476 41.49 -20.99 30.42
C CYS A 476 41.47 -22.41 29.77
N ALA A 477 40.82 -22.58 28.62
CA ALA A 477 40.59 -23.88 27.96
C ALA A 477 41.79 -24.43 27.15
N CYS A 478 43.01 -23.92 27.39
CA CYS A 478 44.16 -24.10 26.51
C CYS A 478 45.13 -25.24 26.90
N ASP A 479 44.98 -25.91 28.04
CA ASP A 479 45.89 -26.98 28.47
C ASP A 479 45.28 -28.39 28.35
N ALA A 480 45.65 -29.12 27.29
CA ALA A 480 45.20 -30.49 27.05
C ALA A 480 45.91 -31.55 27.93
N ALA A 481 46.87 -31.18 28.79
CA ALA A 481 47.76 -32.12 29.49
C ALA A 481 47.50 -32.31 30.99
N CYS A 482 46.56 -31.57 31.61
CA CYS A 482 46.28 -31.69 33.04
C CYS A 482 45.36 -32.90 33.35
N GLY A 483 45.91 -34.11 33.22
CA GLY A 483 45.22 -35.39 33.44
C GLY A 483 45.73 -36.20 34.64
N ASN A 484 44.99 -36.11 35.76
CA ASN A 484 44.72 -37.14 36.77
C ASN A 484 45.88 -38.00 37.37
N SER A 485 46.19 -37.83 38.66
CA SER A 485 46.63 -38.97 39.52
C SER A 485 46.52 -38.71 41.03
N ASN A 486 45.73 -39.56 41.70
CA ASN A 486 45.72 -39.83 43.15
C ASN A 486 47.08 -40.31 43.70
N ASN A 487 47.47 -39.94 44.93
CA ASN A 487 47.72 -40.89 46.04
C ASN A 487 48.11 -40.23 47.40
N ASN A 488 47.24 -40.41 48.39
CA ASN A 488 47.45 -41.03 49.71
C ASN A 488 48.74 -40.76 50.55
N SER A 489 48.55 -40.20 51.75
CA SER A 489 49.27 -40.64 52.96
C SER A 489 48.48 -40.30 54.25
N THR A 490 48.20 -41.35 55.01
CA THR A 490 47.55 -41.44 56.34
C THR A 490 48.44 -40.99 57.51
N ASN A 491 47.87 -40.39 58.57
CA ASN A 491 47.99 -40.93 59.95
C ASN A 491 47.10 -40.23 61.03
N ASN A 492 46.70 -41.06 62.00
CA ASN A 492 45.79 -40.87 63.17
C ASN A 492 46.27 -39.87 64.26
N ASN A 493 45.38 -39.22 65.02
CA ASN A 493 44.77 -39.76 66.27
C ASN A 493 44.14 -38.68 67.22
N THR A 494 43.01 -39.05 67.84
CA THR A 494 42.46 -38.68 69.18
C THR A 494 42.10 -37.23 69.61
N ASN A 495 40.77 -37.04 69.73
CA ASN A 495 39.97 -36.88 70.96
C ASN A 495 39.92 -35.54 71.77
N THR A 496 38.66 -35.19 72.11
CA THR A 496 38.11 -34.29 73.15
C THR A 496 38.29 -32.77 73.09
N GLY A 497 37.15 -32.06 72.98
CA GLY A 497 36.85 -30.95 73.90
C GLY A 497 36.40 -29.59 73.33
N ASN A 498 35.08 -29.41 73.25
CA ASN A 498 34.31 -28.22 73.69
C ASN A 498 34.30 -26.89 72.87
N ASN A 499 33.06 -26.48 72.53
CA ASN A 499 32.49 -25.13 72.39
C ASN A 499 33.29 -23.98 71.72
N ASN A 500 32.91 -23.59 70.50
CA ASN A 500 32.20 -22.32 70.16
C ASN A 500 32.33 -22.03 68.65
N GLY A 501 31.23 -21.57 68.02
CA GLY A 501 31.25 -20.91 66.72
C GLY A 501 30.70 -21.74 65.55
N GLY A 502 29.37 -21.82 65.44
CA GLY A 502 28.71 -22.21 64.19
C GLY A 502 28.58 -21.02 63.25
N GLY A 503 28.73 -21.26 61.95
CA GLY A 503 28.50 -20.26 60.90
C GLY A 503 28.81 -20.80 59.50
N GLY A 504 28.00 -21.76 59.04
CA GLY A 504 27.94 -22.15 57.63
C GLY A 504 26.87 -21.34 56.91
N GLY A 505 27.22 -20.80 55.74
CA GLY A 505 26.32 -20.38 54.65
C GLY A 505 25.35 -19.24 54.94
N THR A 506 25.59 -18.07 54.35
CA THR A 506 24.53 -17.16 53.89
C THR A 506 25.08 -16.05 53.00
N CYS A 507 24.45 -15.84 51.84
CA CYS A 507 24.55 -14.62 51.05
C CYS A 507 23.98 -13.46 51.87
N GLY A 508 24.74 -12.38 52.02
CA GLY A 508 24.27 -11.14 52.62
C GLY A 508 23.73 -10.20 51.55
N CYS A 509 22.45 -9.82 51.69
CA CYS A 509 21.89 -8.63 51.07
C CYS A 509 22.45 -7.39 51.77
N ASP A 510 22.88 -6.39 50.99
CA ASP A 510 23.11 -5.04 51.50
C ASP A 510 21.75 -4.41 51.87
N LEU A 511 21.66 -3.90 53.10
CA LEU A 511 20.51 -3.20 53.68
C LEU A 511 20.92 -1.78 54.09
N THR A 512 21.69 -1.08 53.26
CA THR A 512 21.87 0.36 53.38
C THR A 512 20.82 1.11 52.55
N TYR A 513 19.74 1.52 53.23
CA TYR A 513 18.89 2.62 52.79
C TYR A 513 19.70 3.93 52.82
N SER A 514 20.53 4.18 51.81
CA SER A 514 21.13 5.50 51.58
C SER A 514 20.95 5.92 50.13
N CYS A 515 20.08 6.91 49.94
CA CYS A 515 20.08 7.75 48.74
C CYS A 515 21.35 8.61 48.83
N ASP A 516 22.34 8.35 47.98
CA ASP A 516 23.49 9.25 47.88
C ASP A 516 23.20 10.32 46.83
N MET A 517 23.17 11.56 47.32
CA MET A 517 23.10 12.76 46.51
C MET A 517 24.53 13.20 46.20
N ASP A 518 25.00 12.94 44.99
CA ASP A 518 25.99 13.80 44.36
C ASP A 518 25.65 13.93 42.87
N GLY A 519 25.31 15.15 42.49
CA GLY A 519 24.58 15.46 41.27
C GLY A 519 25.41 15.35 40.00
N ASN A 520 24.92 14.59 39.02
CA ASN A 520 24.50 15.08 37.70
C ASN A 520 24.09 13.90 36.80
N VAL A 521 22.94 14.06 36.15
CA VAL A 521 22.41 13.30 35.00
C VAL A 521 21.65 11.98 35.30
N GLU A 522 20.55 11.85 34.56
CA GLU A 522 19.36 11.01 34.69
C GLU A 522 19.53 9.54 34.25
N CYS A 523 18.42 8.79 34.44
CA CYS A 523 18.01 7.48 33.89
C CYS A 523 18.15 6.33 34.91
N ALA A 524 17.08 5.78 35.50
CA ALA A 524 15.88 5.11 34.95
C ALA A 524 16.15 3.70 34.40
N CYS A 525 15.25 2.77 34.77
CA CYS A 525 15.10 1.35 34.42
C CYS A 525 15.95 0.36 35.25
N ASP A 526 15.45 -0.76 35.76
CA ASP A 526 14.17 -1.47 35.64
C ASP A 526 13.94 -2.34 36.90
N ARG A 527 12.73 -2.53 37.41
CA ARG A 527 11.66 -3.40 36.89
C ARG A 527 12.04 -4.89 36.78
N GLU A 528 12.69 -5.47 37.79
CA GLU A 528 12.59 -6.92 38.04
C GLU A 528 12.78 -7.28 39.52
N CYS A 529 11.66 -7.33 40.25
CA CYS A 529 11.53 -8.08 41.51
C CYS A 529 10.12 -8.68 41.52
N GLY A 530 9.98 -9.81 40.83
CA GLY A 530 8.78 -10.62 40.86
C GLY A 530 8.72 -11.50 42.12
N GLY A 531 7.54 -11.56 42.73
CA GLY A 531 7.11 -12.73 43.50
C GLY A 531 7.22 -12.66 45.03
N CYS A 532 6.24 -12.03 45.69
CA CYS A 532 5.72 -12.50 46.98
C CYS A 532 4.24 -12.11 47.09
N GLY A 533 3.38 -13.11 47.32
CA GLY A 533 1.93 -12.96 47.37
C GLY A 533 1.43 -12.20 48.61
N CYS A 534 0.31 -11.51 48.44
CA CYS A 534 -0.49 -11.00 49.55
C CYS A 534 -1.88 -11.64 49.49
N THR A 535 -2.30 -12.22 50.63
CA THR A 535 -3.66 -12.69 50.88
C THR A 535 -4.61 -11.51 51.11
N GLU A 536 -5.83 -11.61 50.58
CA GLU A 536 -6.96 -10.73 50.90
C GLU A 536 -7.46 -10.96 52.34
N SER A 537 -7.65 -9.87 53.10
CA SER A 537 -8.90 -9.68 53.86
C SER A 537 -9.07 -8.24 54.35
N GLU A 538 -10.29 -7.74 54.16
CA GLU A 538 -10.95 -6.63 54.85
C GLU A 538 -10.82 -5.19 54.29
N ARG A 539 -11.65 -4.93 53.25
CA ARG A 539 -12.67 -3.84 53.12
C ARG A 539 -12.17 -2.40 53.37
N GLY A 540 -12.11 -1.50 52.38
CA GLY A 540 -13.17 -1.03 51.45
C GLY A 540 -13.65 0.39 51.88
N PRO A 541 -14.24 1.25 51.01
CA PRO A 541 -14.51 1.11 49.58
C PRO A 541 -13.86 2.20 48.69
N ALA A 542 -13.62 1.82 47.42
CA ALA A 542 -13.49 2.73 46.27
C ALA A 542 -14.88 3.34 45.94
N ALA A 543 -15.08 4.44 45.21
CA ALA A 543 -14.58 4.87 43.90
C ALA A 543 -15.25 6.25 43.61
N PRO A 544 -15.21 6.86 42.40
CA PRO A 544 -14.46 6.51 41.20
C PRO A 544 -13.69 7.67 40.53
N ALA A 545 -12.70 7.28 39.73
CA ALA A 545 -12.18 8.08 38.63
C ALA A 545 -13.19 8.07 37.46
N ALA A 546 -13.35 9.22 36.82
CA ALA A 546 -14.22 9.42 35.67
C ALA A 546 -13.56 8.88 34.38
N ALA A 547 -14.35 8.12 33.61
CA ALA A 547 -14.16 7.97 32.18
C ALA A 547 -15.51 8.19 31.48
N SER A 548 -15.42 8.90 30.36
CA SER A 548 -16.30 8.86 29.19
C SER A 548 -17.71 9.45 29.22
N ALA A 549 -17.86 10.40 28.28
CA ALA A 549 -18.95 10.56 27.30
C ALA A 549 -20.29 11.20 27.69
N ALA A 550 -20.70 12.07 26.75
CA ALA A 550 -22.06 12.44 26.34
C ALA A 550 -22.83 13.51 27.15
N ALA A 551 -22.92 14.68 26.49
CA ALA A 551 -24.15 15.40 26.13
C ALA A 551 -25.16 15.80 27.24
N LEU A 552 -25.39 17.11 27.41
CA LEU A 552 -26.61 17.82 26.93
C LEU A 552 -26.68 19.27 27.46
N ALA A 553 -27.34 20.11 26.65
CA ALA A 553 -28.20 21.24 27.02
C ALA A 553 -27.58 22.62 27.33
N LEU A 554 -27.71 23.51 26.35
CA LEU A 554 -28.17 24.87 26.58
C LEU A 554 -29.43 25.12 25.73
N LEU A 555 -30.57 25.16 26.42
CA LEU A 555 -31.87 25.64 25.96
C LEU A 555 -31.95 27.15 26.23
N TYR A 556 -32.36 27.94 25.22
CA TYR A 556 -33.20 29.16 25.24
C TYR A 556 -32.94 29.96 23.93
N PHE A 557 -33.88 30.48 23.13
CA PHE A 557 -35.29 30.84 23.28
C PHE A 557 -36.04 30.72 21.92
N ALA A 558 -37.37 30.71 22.02
CA ALA A 558 -38.43 30.41 21.06
C ALA A 558 -38.61 31.32 19.83
N GLY A 559 -39.31 30.79 18.79
CA GLY A 559 -39.68 31.60 17.61
C GLY A 559 -40.63 31.06 16.51
N ARG A 560 -41.65 30.26 16.83
CA ARG A 560 -42.96 30.11 16.09
C ARG A 560 -43.03 29.98 14.53
N ARG A 561 -43.67 28.86 14.14
CA ARG A 561 -44.91 28.68 13.30
C ARG A 561 -44.83 28.35 11.79
N ARG A 562 -45.37 27.14 11.53
CA ARG A 562 -46.50 26.75 10.63
C ARG A 562 -46.19 26.20 9.22
N ARG A 563 -46.61 24.93 9.03
CA ARG A 563 -47.52 24.34 7.98
C ARG A 563 -47.17 24.66 6.51
N ARG A 564 -47.14 23.73 5.56
CA ARG A 564 -48.02 22.57 5.29
C ARG A 564 -47.45 21.83 4.06
N SER A 565 -47.58 20.49 4.06
CA SER A 565 -47.63 19.55 2.92
C SER A 565 -48.64 19.97 1.83
N PRO A 566 -48.70 19.30 0.66
CA PRO A 566 -48.08 18.02 0.26
C PRO A 566 -46.84 18.14 -0.63
#